data_AF-A0A3T0I4H6-F1
#
_entry.id   AF-A0A3T0I4H6-F1
#
_cell.length_a   1.000
_cell.length_b   1.000
_cell.length_c   1.000
_cell.angle_alpha   90.00
_cell.angle_beta   90.00
_cell.angle_gamma   90.00
#
_symmetry.space_group_name_H-M   'P 1'
#
loop_
_entity.id
_entity.type
_entity.pdbx_description
1 polymer ?
#
loop_
_entity_poly.entity_id
_entity_poly.type
_entity_poly.pdbx_seq_one_letter_code
_entity_poly.pdbx_strand_id
1 'polypeptide(L)' 'MFKNFEVKTMFKGLFHECQQFKINIKGKDYAGLFKAGEIQWFHPHPKNKLKETHLSAIELKVQDLLN' A
#
# COMPACT_ATOMS: atom_id res chain seq x y z
N MET A 1 13.45 3.42 -7.37
CA MET A 1 13.76 2.95 -6.01
C MET A 1 12.74 3.55 -5.06
N PHE A 2 11.96 2.73 -4.36
CA PHE A 2 11.00 3.20 -3.35
C PHE A 2 11.78 3.59 -2.10
N LYS A 3 11.48 4.73 -1.49
CA LYS A 3 12.10 5.16 -0.23
C LYS A 3 11.00 5.15 0.85
N ASN A 4 11.32 4.79 2.08
CA ASN A 4 10.38 4.78 3.21
C ASN A 4 9.10 3.94 2.96
N PHE A 5 9.23 2.62 2.99
CA PHE A 5 8.08 1.73 3.13
C PHE A 5 7.83 1.47 4.62
N GLU A 6 6.73 1.98 5.14
CA GLU A 6 6.32 1.82 6.53
C GLU A 6 4.99 1.08 6.59
N VAL A 7 4.97 -0.07 7.25
CA VAL A 7 3.75 -0.85 7.50
C VAL A 7 3.38 -0.77 8.96
N LYS A 8 2.11 -0.47 9.24
CA LYS A 8 1.48 -0.53 10.55
C LYS A 8 0.28 -1.47 10.49
N THR A 9 0.38 -2.61 11.16
CA THR A 9 -0.75 -3.49 11.41
C THR A 9 -1.66 -2.85 12.46
N MET A 10 -2.87 -2.43 12.09
CA MET A 10 -3.78 -1.75 13.03
C MET A 10 -4.76 -2.69 13.72
N PHE A 11 -4.96 -3.90 13.19
CA PHE A 11 -5.93 -4.87 13.72
C PHE A 11 -5.32 -6.25 13.85
N LYS A 12 -4.30 -6.39 14.70
CA LYS A 12 -3.68 -7.69 14.98
C LYS A 12 -4.68 -8.55 15.76
N GLY A 13 -5.17 -9.64 15.17
CA GLY A 13 -6.03 -10.63 15.85
C GLY A 13 -7.55 -10.42 15.76
N LEU A 14 -8.05 -9.65 14.78
CA LEU A 14 -9.48 -9.54 14.49
C LEU A 14 -9.77 -10.10 13.09
N PHE A 15 -10.97 -10.66 12.88
CA PHE A 15 -11.42 -11.25 11.60
C PHE A 15 -11.34 -10.29 10.39
N HIS A 16 -11.14 -8.99 10.65
CA HIS A 16 -10.83 -7.96 9.65
C HIS A 16 -9.45 -7.35 9.91
N GLU A 17 -8.38 -8.14 9.74
CA GLU A 17 -7.03 -7.61 9.80
C GLU A 17 -6.80 -6.61 8.66
N CYS A 18 -6.63 -5.34 9.03
CA CYS A 18 -6.22 -4.29 8.11
C CYS A 18 -4.81 -3.84 8.47
N GLN A 19 -3.93 -3.84 7.47
CA GLN A 19 -2.57 -3.34 7.56
C GLN A 19 -2.51 -2.01 6.83
N GLN A 20 -2.29 -0.93 7.56
CA GLN A 20 -2.04 0.36 6.93
C GLN A 20 -0.59 0.40 6.48
N PHE A 21 -0.34 0.83 5.26
CA PHE A 21 1.00 1.04 4.75
C PHE A 21 1.16 2.47 4.23
N LYS A 22 2.38 2.98 4.36
CA LYS A 22 2.84 4.25 3.79
C LYS A 22 4.05 3.96 2.93
N ILE A 23 4.09 4.57 1.76
CA ILE A 23 5.17 4.42 0.80
C ILE A 23 5.46 5.76 0.15
N ASN A 24 6.74 6.15 0.12
CA ASN A 24 7.15 7.31 -0.68
C ASN A 24 7.56 6.86 -2.10
N ILE A 25 6.78 7.31 -3.09
CA ILE A 25 6.97 6.97 -4.50
C ILE A 25 7.34 8.24 -5.25
N LYS A 26 8.56 8.30 -5.79
CA LYS A 26 9.09 9.46 -6.54
C LYS A 26 8.96 10.80 -5.78
N GLY A 27 9.18 10.79 -4.46
CA GLY A 27 9.09 12.00 -3.64
C GLY A 27 7.66 12.38 -3.23
N LYS A 28 6.68 11.50 -3.45
CA LYS A 28 5.31 11.67 -2.96
C LYS A 28 4.94 10.58 -1.99
N ASP A 29 4.41 10.98 -0.86
CA ASP A 29 3.92 10.08 0.17
C ASP A 29 2.52 9.60 -0.20
N TYR A 30 2.40 8.30 -0.38
CA TYR A 30 1.14 7.61 -0.57
C TYR A 30 0.89 6.74 0.64
N ALA A 31 -0.38 6.66 1.03
CA ALA A 31 -0.83 5.77 2.08
C ALA A 31 -1.94 4.89 1.52
N GLY A 32 -2.02 3.66 2.02
CA GLY A 32 -3.10 2.74 1.72
C GLY A 32 -3.37 1.79 2.87
N LEU A 33 -4.44 1.03 2.72
CA LEU A 33 -4.84 -0.07 3.58
C LEU A 33 -4.75 -1.35 2.75
N PHE A 34 -4.16 -2.38 3.34
CA PHE A 34 -4.17 -3.75 2.85
C PHE A 34 -5.11 -4.56 3.74
N LYS A 35 -6.11 -5.20 3.14
CA LYS A 35 -7.10 -6.01 3.84
C LYS A 35 -7.42 -7.24 3.00
N ALA A 36 -7.19 -8.43 3.56
CA ALA A 36 -7.57 -9.70 2.95
C ALA A 36 -7.12 -9.87 1.47
N GLY A 37 -5.93 -9.35 1.10
CA GLY A 37 -5.42 -9.42 -0.27
C GLY A 37 -5.83 -8.26 -1.18
N GLU A 38 -6.70 -7.35 -0.74
CA GLU A 38 -7.05 -6.13 -1.46
C GLU A 38 -6.31 -4.91 -0.91
N ILE A 39 -5.93 -4.01 -1.83
CA ILE A 39 -5.29 -2.74 -1.52
C ILE A 39 -6.27 -1.60 -1.79
N GLN A 40 -6.55 -0.82 -0.75
CA GLN A 40 -7.28 0.43 -0.83
C GLN A 40 -6.35 1.61 -0.61
N TRP A 41 -6.16 2.42 -1.65
CA TRP A 41 -5.36 3.63 -1.54
C TRP A 41 -6.16 4.78 -0.95
N PHE A 42 -5.51 5.59 -0.11
CA PHE A 42 -6.09 6.86 0.35
C PHE A 42 -6.03 7.93 -0.75
N HIS A 43 -6.88 8.96 -0.60
CA HIS A 43 -6.83 10.14 -1.46
C HIS A 43 -5.65 11.04 -1.02
N PRO A 44 -4.81 11.53 -1.97
CA PRO A 44 -4.92 11.42 -3.43
C PRO A 44 -4.45 10.06 -4.00
N HIS A 45 -5.27 9.48 -4.89
CA HIS A 45 -5.02 8.14 -5.43
C HIS A 45 -3.78 8.09 -6.35
N PRO A 46 -2.85 7.14 -6.13
CA PRO A 46 -1.61 7.04 -6.90
C PRO A 46 -1.83 6.78 -8.39
N LYS A 47 -2.91 6.08 -8.77
CA LYS A 47 -3.31 5.82 -10.18
C LYS A 47 -3.34 7.07 -11.08
N ASN A 48 -3.62 8.26 -10.53
CA ASN A 48 -3.65 9.50 -11.34
C ASN A 48 -2.25 10.05 -11.67
N LYS A 49 -1.22 9.66 -10.93
CA LYS A 49 0.16 10.16 -11.11
C LYS A 49 1.14 9.06 -11.49
N LEU A 50 0.82 7.81 -11.17
CA LEU A 50 1.60 6.62 -11.46
C LEU A 50 0.93 5.86 -12.60
N LYS A 51 1.71 5.41 -13.57
CA LYS A 51 1.21 4.50 -14.61
C LYS A 51 0.65 3.25 -13.96
N GLU A 52 -0.40 2.66 -14.54
CA GLU A 52 -1.03 1.44 -14.02
C GLU A 52 -0.01 0.31 -13.80
N THR A 53 0.96 0.14 -14.71
CA THR A 53 2.05 -0.84 -14.54
C THR A 53 2.86 -0.63 -13.27
N HIS A 54 3.13 0.63 -12.89
CA HIS A 54 3.85 0.92 -11.65
C HIS A 54 2.97 0.67 -10.43
N LEU A 55 1.68 1.02 -10.50
CA LEU A 55 0.73 0.79 -9.44
C LEU A 55 0.61 -0.71 -9.14
N SER A 56 0.36 -1.53 -10.16
CA SER A 56 0.26 -2.99 -10.01
C SER A 56 1.54 -3.61 -9.47
N ALA A 57 2.72 -3.11 -9.88
CA ALA A 57 3.99 -3.59 -9.32
C ALA A 57 4.16 -3.25 -7.83
N ILE A 58 3.61 -2.12 -7.37
CA ILE A 58 3.60 -1.76 -5.94
C ILE A 58 2.60 -2.65 -5.21
N GLU A 59 1.42 -2.85 -5.77
CA GLU A 59 0.38 -3.67 -5.17
C GLU A 59 0.83 -5.11 -4.98
N LEU A 60 1.46 -5.70 -6.00
CA LEU A 60 2.08 -7.02 -5.93
C LEU A 60 3.18 -7.07 -4.86
N LYS A 61 4.02 -6.05 -4.75
CA LYS A 61 5.06 -6.00 -3.71
C LYS A 61 4.47 -5.88 -2.30
N VAL A 62 3.43 -5.08 -2.13
CA VAL A 62 2.74 -4.93 -0.84
C VAL A 62 2.08 -6.24 -0.47
N GLN A 63 1.43 -6.91 -1.42
CA GLN A 63 0.83 -8.23 -1.22
C GLN A 63 1.88 -9.29 -0.88
N ASP A 64 3.02 -9.32 -1.58
CA ASP A 64 4.14 -10.24 -1.32
C ASP A 64 4.79 -10.00 0.05
N LEU A 65 4.92 -8.74 0.49
CA LEU A 65 5.48 -8.39 1.79
C LEU A 65 4.53 -8.68 2.98
N LEU A 66 3.23 -8.78 2.71
CA LEU A 66 2.18 -8.90 3.73
C LEU A 66 1.50 -10.28 3.75
N ASN A 67 1.86 -11.18 2.83
CA ASN A 67 1.40 -12.56 2.73
C ASN A 67 2.32 -13.52 3.48
#